data_AF-A0A958GN49-F1
#
_entry.id   AF-A0A958GN49-F1
#
_cell.length_a   1.000
_cell.length_b   1.000
_cell.length_c   1.000
_cell.angle_alpha   90.00
_cell.angle_beta   90.00
_cell.angle_gamma   90.00
#
_symmetry.space_group_name_H-M   'P 1'
#
loop_
_entity.id
_entity.type
_entity.pdbx_description
1 polymer ?
#
loop_
_entity_poly.entity_id
_entity_poly.type
_entity_poly.pdbx_seq_one_letter_code
_entity_poly.pdbx_strand_id
1 'polypeptide(L)'
;MKLAISPVTEVYREACTRLVVCCQRHASALLLLLGVTLLLGGMVELSVAQGGGPTGSFSEAAYEDDLVRNSVGNIFKLIEGAFGALIMVVAGLGAIVAAAMGAYRAALGMLVVAVGAFILRALVSLFFGADYVDFEAT
;
A
#
# COMPACT_ATOMS: atom_id res chain seq x y z
N MET A 1 -6.85 31.54 -43.67
CA MET A 1 -7.50 31.76 -42.36
C MET A 1 -6.44 31.65 -41.27
N LYS A 2 -5.98 32.77 -40.70
CA LYS A 2 -5.09 32.78 -39.54
C LYS A 2 -5.97 32.68 -38.29
N LEU A 3 -5.91 31.55 -37.58
CA LEU A 3 -6.55 31.42 -36.27
C LEU A 3 -5.80 32.35 -35.31
N ALA A 4 -6.45 33.44 -34.92
CA ALA A 4 -5.96 34.37 -33.92
C ALA A 4 -5.97 33.66 -32.55
N ILE A 5 -4.86 33.01 -32.23
CA ILE A 5 -4.65 32.41 -30.92
C ILE A 5 -4.52 33.56 -29.92
N SER A 6 -5.45 33.61 -28.97
CA SER A 6 -5.56 34.71 -28.03
C SER A 6 -4.32 34.80 -27.13
N PRO A 7 -3.84 36.02 -26.80
CA PRO A 7 -2.66 36.24 -25.95
C PRO A 7 -2.81 35.59 -24.56
N VAL A 8 -4.04 35.31 -24.14
CA VAL A 8 -4.37 34.62 -22.89
C VAL A 8 -3.76 33.22 -22.84
N THR A 9 -3.83 32.46 -23.94
CA THR A 9 -3.32 31.08 -23.96
C THR A 9 -1.80 30.97 -23.80
N GLU A 10 -1.06 31.99 -24.21
CA GLU A 10 0.39 32.02 -24.12
C GLU A 10 0.84 32.24 -22.65
N VAL A 11 0.13 33.12 -21.94
CA VAL A 11 0.36 33.39 -20.51
C VAL A 11 0.06 32.15 -19.65
N TYR A 12 -1.01 31.41 -19.95
CA TYR A 12 -1.32 30.17 -19.22
C TYR A 12 -0.26 29.08 -19.43
N ARG A 13 0.30 28.96 -20.63
CA ARG A 13 1.31 27.96 -20.95
C ARG A 13 2.63 28.23 -20.22
N GLU A 14 3.00 29.50 -20.10
CA GLU A 14 4.19 29.92 -19.36
C GLU A 14 4.02 29.75 -17.85
N ALA A 15 2.83 30.01 -17.32
CA ALA A 15 2.52 29.76 -15.92
C ALA A 15 2.57 28.25 -15.57
N CYS A 16 1.97 27.39 -16.41
CA CYS A 16 1.94 25.95 -16.18
C CYS A 16 3.33 25.31 -16.23
N THR A 17 4.19 25.73 -17.16
CA THR A 17 5.56 25.18 -17.26
C THR A 17 6.42 25.57 -16.05
N ARG A 18 6.30 26.81 -15.56
CA ARG A 18 6.98 27.25 -14.33
C ARG A 18 6.48 26.50 -13.09
N LEU A 19 5.18 26.26 -12.99
CA LEU A 19 4.60 25.47 -11.90
C LEU A 19 5.11 24.03 -11.90
N VAL A 20 5.12 23.36 -13.06
CA VAL A 20 5.57 21.95 -13.15
C VAL A 20 7.04 21.80 -12.79
N VAL A 21 7.91 22.70 -13.28
CA VAL A 21 9.35 22.66 -12.97
C VAL A 21 9.61 22.93 -11.49
N CYS A 22 8.87 23.87 -10.89
CA CYS A 22 8.96 24.14 -9.46
C CYS A 22 8.49 22.93 -8.62
N CYS A 23 7.37 22.33 -9.02
CA CYS A 23 6.81 21.15 -8.34
C CYS A 23 7.76 19.96 -8.44
N GLN A 24 8.38 19.72 -9.59
CA GLN A 24 9.34 18.62 -9.78
C GLN A 24 10.63 18.82 -8.98
N ARG A 25 11.08 20.07 -8.82
CA ARG A 25 12.25 20.40 -7.98
C ARG A 25 12.00 20.15 -6.49
N HIS A 26 10.76 20.27 -6.04
CA HIS A 26 10.36 20.14 -4.63
C HIS A 26 9.47 18.93 -4.34
N ALA A 27 9.26 18.02 -5.29
CA ALA A 27 8.35 16.89 -5.16
C ALA A 27 8.69 16.02 -3.95
N SER A 28 9.97 15.74 -3.73
CA SER A 28 10.44 14.94 -2.58
C SER A 28 10.17 15.66 -1.25
N ALA A 29 10.33 16.97 -1.20
CA ALA A 29 10.07 17.76 0.00
C ALA A 29 8.56 17.89 0.30
N LEU A 30 7.73 18.03 -0.75
CA LEU A 30 6.28 18.07 -0.63
C LEU A 30 5.70 16.74 -0.16
N LEU A 31 6.17 15.61 -0.72
CA LEU A 31 5.77 14.28 -0.27
C LEU A 31 6.19 14.01 1.18
N LEU A 32 7.37 14.49 1.60
CA LEU A 32 7.84 14.38 2.98
C LEU A 32 6.98 15.22 3.92
N LEU A 33 6.69 16.49 3.57
CA LEU A 33 5.82 17.35 4.36
C LEU A 33 4.40 16.79 4.48
N LEU A 34 3.85 16.28 3.39
CA LEU A 34 2.54 15.63 3.39
C LEU A 34 2.55 14.37 4.28
N GLY A 35 3.60 13.55 4.19
CA GLY A 35 3.77 12.38 5.06
C GLY A 35 3.85 12.76 6.54
N VAL A 36 4.68 13.75 6.89
CA VAL A 36 4.86 14.21 8.28
C VAL A 36 3.58 14.82 8.85
N THR A 37 2.85 15.61 8.05
CA THR A 37 1.57 16.20 8.49
C THR A 37 0.50 15.14 8.70
N LEU A 38 0.43 14.13 7.85
CA LEU A 38 -0.50 13.01 8.00
C LEU A 38 -0.16 12.17 9.25
N LEU A 39 1.14 11.96 9.52
CA LEU A 39 1.62 11.22 10.69
C LEU A 39 1.34 12.00 11.99
N LEU A 40 1.66 13.30 12.02
CA LEU A 40 1.37 14.17 13.17
C LEU A 40 -0.14 14.34 13.41
N GLY A 41 -0.92 14.47 12.33
CA GLY A 41 -2.39 14.51 12.42
C GLY A 41 -2.96 13.22 12.99
N GLY A 42 -2.50 12.07 12.49
CA GLY A 42 -2.88 10.76 13.02
C GLY A 42 -2.49 10.56 14.48
N MET A 43 -1.34 11.09 14.92
CA MET A 43 -0.92 11.05 16.32
C MET A 43 -1.77 11.89 17.26
N VAL A 44 -2.40 12.98 16.78
CA VAL A 44 -3.28 13.81 17.61
C VAL A 44 -4.65 13.15 17.81
N GLU A 45 -5.13 12.35 16.86
CA GLU A 45 -6.40 11.61 16.97
C GLU A 45 -6.29 10.24 17.69
N LEU A 46 -5.09 9.84 18.14
CA LEU A 46 -4.81 8.54 18.77
C LEU A 46 -5.42 8.35 20.18
N SER A 47 -6.46 9.11 20.55
CA SER A 47 -7.22 8.89 21.79
C SER A 47 -8.71 9.27 21.70
N VAL A 48 -9.30 9.39 20.50
CA VAL A 48 -10.77 9.55 20.34
C VAL A 48 -11.47 8.23 19.97
N ALA A 49 -10.73 7.23 19.47
CA ALA A 49 -11.26 5.86 19.33
C ALA A 49 -11.37 5.10 20.67
N GLN A 50 -10.82 5.65 21.77
CA GLN A 50 -11.02 5.17 23.14
C GLN A 50 -12.26 5.81 23.81
N GLY A 51 -13.21 6.30 23.01
CA GLY A 51 -14.47 6.87 23.48
C GLY A 51 -15.21 5.87 24.38
N GLY A 52 -15.27 6.20 25.67
CA GLY A 52 -15.83 5.37 26.73
C GLY A 52 -17.23 4.87 26.40
N GLY A 53 -17.36 3.56 26.29
CA GLY A 53 -18.66 2.91 26.34
C GLY A 53 -19.37 3.16 27.69
N PRO A 54 -20.68 2.96 27.76
CA PRO A 54 -21.53 3.27 28.92
C PRO A 54 -21.20 2.49 30.22
N THR A 55 -20.19 1.61 30.22
CA THR A 55 -19.82 0.76 31.36
C THR A 55 -18.64 1.28 32.18
N GLY A 56 -17.97 2.37 31.79
CA GLY A 56 -16.97 3.04 32.65
C GLY A 56 -15.76 2.19 33.09
N SER A 57 -15.58 0.99 32.53
CA SER A 57 -14.45 0.11 32.80
C SER A 57 -13.36 0.36 31.77
N PHE A 58 -12.21 0.84 32.25
CA PHE A 58 -11.06 1.20 31.41
C PHE A 58 -10.26 0.00 30.87
N SER A 59 -10.72 -1.25 31.08
CA SER A 59 -9.89 -2.43 30.77
C SER A 59 -10.56 -3.55 29.97
N GLU A 60 -11.85 -3.46 29.66
CA GLU A 60 -12.54 -4.46 28.85
C GLU A 60 -13.62 -3.76 28.03
N ALA A 61 -13.22 -3.09 26.94
CA ALA A 61 -14.04 -3.27 25.76
C ALA A 61 -14.05 -4.78 25.54
N ALA A 62 -15.23 -5.42 25.56
CA ALA A 62 -15.38 -6.81 25.19
C ALA A 62 -14.99 -6.94 23.71
N TYR A 63 -13.69 -6.85 23.43
CA TYR A 63 -13.13 -7.32 22.19
C TYR A 63 -13.45 -8.81 22.20
N GLU A 64 -14.31 -9.21 21.28
CA GLU A 64 -14.35 -10.61 20.88
C GLU A 64 -12.97 -10.91 20.28
N ASP A 65 -12.03 -11.29 21.15
CA ASP A 65 -10.69 -11.70 20.77
C ASP A 65 -10.77 -12.80 19.70
N ASP A 66 -11.82 -13.61 19.74
CA ASP A 66 -12.14 -14.60 18.72
C ASP A 66 -12.47 -13.94 17.37
N LEU A 67 -13.27 -12.88 17.32
CA LEU A 67 -13.60 -12.19 16.06
C LEU A 67 -12.38 -11.49 15.47
N VAL A 68 -11.55 -10.86 16.30
CA VAL A 68 -10.30 -10.21 15.84
C VAL A 68 -9.31 -11.28 15.36
N ARG A 69 -9.10 -12.34 16.15
CA ARG A 69 -8.21 -13.45 15.81
C ARG A 69 -8.66 -14.16 14.52
N ASN A 70 -9.96 -14.35 14.33
CA ASN A 70 -10.51 -14.95 13.12
C ASN A 70 -10.38 -14.03 11.90
N SER A 71 -10.63 -12.73 12.07
CA SER A 71 -10.47 -11.75 11.00
C SER A 71 -9.01 -11.66 10.54
N VAL A 72 -8.07 -11.62 11.50
CA VAL A 72 -6.63 -11.62 11.23
C VAL A 72 -6.18 -12.94 10.59
N GLY A 73 -6.68 -14.08 11.09
CA GLY A 73 -6.39 -15.40 10.51
C GLY A 73 -6.85 -15.52 9.06
N ASN A 74 -8.06 -15.02 8.73
CA ASN A 74 -8.56 -15.00 7.35
C ASN A 74 -7.73 -14.11 6.43
N ILE A 75 -7.26 -12.95 6.92
CA ILE A 75 -6.37 -12.07 6.15
C ILE A 75 -5.04 -12.78 5.89
N PHE A 76 -4.44 -13.41 6.90
CA PHE A 76 -3.20 -14.17 6.73
C PHE A 76 -3.38 -15.35 5.78
N LYS A 77 -4.48 -16.10 5.89
CA LYS A 77 -4.81 -17.20 4.97
C LYS A 77 -4.96 -16.72 3.52
N LEU A 78 -5.57 -15.55 3.31
CA LEU A 78 -5.72 -14.96 1.98
C LEU A 78 -4.36 -14.51 1.40
N ILE A 79 -3.53 -13.85 2.21
CA ILE A 79 -2.19 -13.37 1.83
C ILE A 79 -1.24 -14.54 1.55
N GLU A 80 -1.24 -15.56 2.41
CA GLU A 80 -0.38 -16.75 2.27
C GLU A 80 -0.85 -17.67 1.12
N GLY A 81 -2.16 -17.73 0.89
CA GLY A 81 -2.78 -18.60 -0.10
C GLY A 81 -2.76 -18.03 -1.52
N ALA A 82 -3.94 -17.77 -2.06
CA ALA A 82 -4.13 -17.44 -3.47
C ALA A 82 -3.49 -16.09 -3.86
N PHE A 83 -3.49 -15.11 -2.96
CA PHE A 83 -2.99 -13.77 -3.27
C PHE A 83 -1.45 -13.73 -3.37
N GLY A 84 -0.75 -14.36 -2.42
CA GLY A 84 0.72 -14.48 -2.47
C GLY A 84 1.19 -15.25 -3.71
N ALA A 85 0.49 -16.33 -4.07
CA ALA A 85 0.76 -17.08 -5.30
C ALA A 85 0.53 -16.21 -6.56
N LEU A 86 -0.54 -15.40 -6.60
CA LEU A 86 -0.83 -14.52 -7.72
C LEU A 86 0.24 -13.43 -7.90
N ILE A 87 0.68 -12.79 -6.81
CA ILE A 87 1.77 -11.79 -6.87
C ILE A 87 3.06 -12.41 -7.40
N MET A 88 3.42 -13.60 -6.92
CA MET A 88 4.60 -14.32 -7.40
C MET A 88 4.55 -14.57 -8.91
N VAL A 89 3.42 -15.06 -9.42
CA VAL A 89 3.25 -15.38 -10.84
C VAL A 89 3.29 -14.11 -11.69
N VAL A 90 2.59 -13.05 -11.28
CA VAL A 90 2.58 -11.77 -12.01
C VAL A 90 3.97 -11.12 -12.02
N ALA A 91 4.68 -11.15 -10.88
CA ALA A 91 6.05 -10.65 -10.80
C ALA A 91 7.02 -11.46 -11.68
N GLY A 92 6.90 -12.79 -11.65
CA GLY A 92 7.71 -13.69 -12.50
C GLY A 92 7.48 -13.46 -13.99
N LEU A 93 6.22 -13.39 -14.44
CA LEU A 93 5.88 -13.09 -15.83
C LEU A 93 6.36 -11.69 -16.23
N GLY A 94 6.19 -10.70 -15.34
CA GLY A 94 6.69 -9.35 -15.55
C GLY A 94 8.21 -9.30 -15.72
N ALA A 95 8.96 -10.12 -14.95
CA ALA A 95 10.40 -10.23 -15.09
C ALA A 95 10.82 -10.80 -16.45
N ILE A 96 10.12 -11.82 -16.96
CA ILE A 96 10.38 -12.42 -18.27
C ILE A 96 10.13 -11.40 -19.39
N VAL A 97 8.99 -10.69 -19.34
CA VAL A 97 8.66 -9.66 -20.35
C VAL A 97 9.67 -8.51 -20.32
N ALA A 98 10.04 -8.03 -19.12
CA ALA A 98 11.04 -6.97 -18.98
C ALA A 98 12.42 -7.39 -19.50
N ALA A 99 12.81 -8.65 -19.29
CA ALA A 99 14.04 -9.20 -19.83
C ALA A 99 14.02 -9.26 -21.36
N ALA A 100 12.89 -9.66 -21.95
CA ALA A 100 12.71 -9.71 -23.41
C ALA A 100 12.78 -8.31 -24.06
N MET A 101 12.36 -7.26 -23.34
CA MET A 101 12.46 -5.86 -23.80
C MET A 101 13.84 -5.22 -23.56
N GLY A 102 14.82 -5.97 -23.04
CA GLY A 102 16.16 -5.44 -22.73
C GLY A 102 16.22 -4.54 -21.49
N ALA A 103 15.14 -4.46 -20.70
CA ALA A 103 15.07 -3.65 -19.49
C ALA A 103 15.62 -4.41 -18.27
N TYR A 104 16.92 -4.73 -18.29
CA TYR A 104 17.57 -5.62 -17.31
C TYR A 104 17.38 -5.19 -15.84
N ARG A 105 17.43 -3.87 -15.56
CA ARG A 105 17.21 -3.34 -14.20
C ARG A 105 15.78 -3.58 -13.71
N ALA A 106 14.78 -3.45 -14.59
CA ALA A 106 13.39 -3.73 -14.25
C ALA A 106 13.16 -5.24 -14.06
N ALA A 107 13.75 -6.06 -14.93
CA ALA A 107 13.68 -7.51 -14.82
C ALA A 107 14.25 -8.03 -13.48
N LEU A 108 15.41 -7.51 -13.06
CA LEU A 108 15.98 -7.84 -11.75
C LEU A 108 15.10 -7.37 -10.59
N GLY A 109 14.51 -6.17 -10.68
CA GLY A 109 13.58 -5.69 -9.67
C GLY A 109 12.37 -6.62 -9.51
N MET A 110 11.76 -7.04 -10.62
CA MET A 110 10.62 -7.96 -10.62
C MET A 110 11.00 -9.36 -10.12
N LEU A 111 12.21 -9.84 -10.43
CA LEU A 111 12.73 -11.10 -9.92
C LEU A 111 12.89 -11.06 -8.40
N VAL A 112 13.46 -9.99 -7.84
CA VAL A 112 13.60 -9.82 -6.39
C VAL A 112 12.24 -9.79 -5.70
N VAL A 113 11.24 -9.14 -6.28
CA VAL A 113 9.86 -9.15 -5.74
C VAL A 113 9.27 -10.56 -5.72
N ALA A 114 9.44 -11.34 -6.80
CA ALA A 114 8.96 -12.71 -6.87
C ALA A 114 9.61 -13.62 -5.80
N VAL A 115 10.94 -13.52 -5.64
CA VAL A 115 11.69 -14.27 -4.61
C VAL A 115 11.34 -13.77 -3.20
N GLY A 116 11.19 -12.47 -3.01
CA GLY A 116 10.80 -11.87 -1.73
C GLY A 116 9.42 -12.34 -1.28
N ALA A 117 8.44 -12.37 -2.18
CA ALA A 117 7.11 -12.90 -1.91
C ALA A 117 7.15 -14.39 -1.52
N PHE A 118 8.02 -15.19 -2.15
CA PHE A 118 8.23 -16.59 -1.77
C PHE A 118 8.75 -16.73 -0.34
N ILE A 119 9.80 -15.99 -0.01
CA ILE A 119 10.44 -16.06 1.30
C ILE A 119 9.48 -15.58 2.39
N LEU A 120 8.79 -14.45 2.16
CA LEU A 120 7.82 -13.93 3.11
C LEU A 120 6.69 -14.93 3.37
N ARG A 121 6.20 -15.61 2.34
CA ARG A 121 5.21 -16.68 2.50
C ARG A 121 5.72 -17.79 3.41
N ALA A 122 6.95 -18.27 3.19
CA ALA A 122 7.55 -19.32 4.00
C ALA A 122 7.78 -18.87 5.47
N LEU A 123 8.22 -17.62 5.68
CA LEU A 123 8.43 -17.07 7.01
C LEU A 123 7.12 -16.87 7.78
N VAL A 124 6.07 -16.36 7.12
CA VAL A 124 4.75 -16.20 7.75
C VAL A 124 4.19 -17.55 8.15
N SER A 125 4.25 -18.54 7.27
CA SER A 125 3.82 -19.92 7.57
C SER A 125 4.58 -20.52 8.75
N LEU A 126 5.91 -20.28 8.82
CA LEU A 126 6.77 -20.82 9.86
C LEU A 126 6.56 -20.15 11.23
N PHE A 127 6.32 -18.83 11.27
CA PHE A 127 6.15 -18.10 12.54
C PHE A 127 4.73 -18.11 13.08
N PHE A 128 3.71 -18.14 12.21
CA PHE A 128 2.31 -18.04 12.62
C PHE A 128 1.54 -19.36 12.53
N GLY A 129 2.12 -20.39 11.88
CA GLY A 129 1.45 -21.66 11.66
C GLY A 129 0.39 -21.59 10.56
N ALA A 130 0.14 -22.72 9.90
CA ALA A 130 -0.84 -22.83 8.81
C ALA A 130 -2.23 -23.32 9.27
N ASP A 131 -2.38 -23.69 10.55
CA ASP A 131 -3.59 -24.32 11.08
C ASP A 131 -4.54 -23.27 11.66
N TYR A 132 -5.25 -22.57 10.78
CA TYR A 132 -6.45 -21.83 11.15
C TYR A 132 -7.65 -22.75 10.98
N VAL A 133 -8.46 -22.91 12.04
CA VAL A 133 -9.67 -23.72 12.01
C VAL A 133 -10.64 -23.15 10.98
N ASP A 134 -10.99 -23.94 9.98
CA ASP A 134 -12.02 -23.56 9.01
C ASP A 134 -13.36 -23.48 9.71
N PHE A 135 -13.93 -22.27 9.77
CA PHE A 135 -15.27 -22.07 10.29
C PHE A 135 -16.27 -22.57 9.23
N GLU A 136 -16.72 -23.82 9.36
CA GLU A 136 -17.93 -24.26 8.69
C GLU A 136 -19.09 -23.43 9.28
N ALA A 137 -19.54 -22.42 8.53
CA ALA A 137 -20.73 -21.67 8.87
C ALA A 137 -21.90 -22.67 8.94
N THR A 138 -22.30 -22.99 10.17
CA THR A 138 -23.49 -23.79 10.48
C THR A 138 -24.74 -22.93 10.45
#